data_AF-A0A7J8RRJ5-F1
#
_entry.id   AF-A0A7J8RRJ5-F1
#
_cell.length_a   1.000
_cell.length_b   1.000
_cell.length_c   1.000
_cell.angle_alpha   90.00
_cell.angle_beta   90.00
_cell.angle_gamma   90.00
#
_symmetry.space_group_name_H-M   'P 1'
#
loop_
_entity.id
_entity.type
_entity.pdbx_description
1 polymer ?
#
loop_
_entity_poly.entity_id
_entity_poly.type
_entity_poly.pdbx_seq_one_letter_code
_entity_poly.pdbx_strand_id
1 'polypeptide(L)'
;MEAKFFRFLKIVGVGYKARAEAEGRLLFLKLGYSHEVELPVPPAVRVFCFKNNVVCCTGLDKQRVHQFAATVRSCKPPEVYKGKGILYIDEVIKKKQGYVSDFSGPLFGYGRRAWDLSIFVLDTCSTEC
;
A
#
# COMPACT_ATOMS: atom_id res chain seq x y z
N MET A 1 -22.49 -31.33 2.33
CA MET A 1 -22.64 -29.85 2.38
C MET A 1 -21.25 -29.28 2.21
N GLU A 2 -20.93 -28.72 1.05
CA GLU A 2 -19.55 -28.33 0.72
C GLU A 2 -19.25 -26.94 1.29
N ALA A 3 -18.43 -26.88 2.33
CA ALA A 3 -18.02 -25.63 2.95
C ALA A 3 -16.89 -25.00 2.12
N LYS A 4 -17.19 -23.91 1.41
CA LYS A 4 -16.16 -23.08 0.76
C LYS A 4 -15.44 -22.26 1.82
N PHE A 5 -14.15 -22.53 2.02
CA PHE A 5 -13.33 -21.77 2.96
C PHE A 5 -12.81 -20.50 2.28
N PHE A 6 -12.92 -19.39 2.99
CA PHE A 6 -12.40 -18.10 2.55
C PHE A 6 -11.47 -17.51 3.62
N ARG A 7 -10.36 -16.95 3.17
CA ARG A 7 -9.45 -16.17 4.01
C ARG A 7 -9.15 -14.85 3.32
N PHE A 8 -9.36 -13.78 4.07
CA PHE A 8 -9.12 -12.44 3.57
C PHE A 8 -7.81 -11.91 4.13
N LEU A 9 -6.97 -11.42 3.22
CA LEU A 9 -5.69 -10.80 3.48
C LEU A 9 -5.81 -9.32 3.11
N LYS A 10 -5.38 -8.46 4.02
CA LYS A 10 -5.31 -7.01 3.85
C LYS A 10 -3.86 -6.60 3.75
N ILE A 11 -3.56 -5.80 2.74
CA ILE A 11 -2.25 -5.22 2.50
C ILE A 11 -2.30 -3.78 2.99
N VAL A 12 -1.42 -3.45 3.93
CA VAL A 12 -1.31 -2.11 4.52
C VAL A 12 0.06 -1.54 4.22
N GLY A 13 0.07 -0.44 3.47
CA GLY A 13 1.29 0.30 3.12
C GLY A 13 1.08 1.17 1.89
N VAL A 14 1.92 2.19 1.75
CA VAL A 14 1.88 3.10 0.61
C VAL A 14 2.70 2.47 -0.52
N GLY A 15 2.13 2.39 -1.72
CA GLY A 15 2.79 1.80 -2.88
C GLY A 15 2.74 0.27 -2.97
N TYR A 16 2.10 -0.40 -2.01
CA TYR A 16 1.90 -1.84 -2.06
C TYR A 16 0.70 -2.19 -2.93
N LYS A 17 0.86 -3.17 -3.82
CA LYS A 17 -0.19 -3.61 -4.72
C LYS A 17 -0.17 -5.13 -4.84
N ALA A 18 -1.32 -5.76 -4.71
CA ALA A 18 -1.53 -7.12 -5.19
C ALA A 18 -2.18 -7.10 -6.56
N ARG A 19 -1.65 -7.92 -7.46
CA ARG A 19 -2.26 -8.24 -8.74
C ARG A 19 -2.41 -9.75 -8.79
N ALA A 20 -3.65 -10.23 -8.84
CA ALA A 20 -3.92 -11.62 -9.16
C ALA A 20 -4.18 -11.72 -10.65
N GLU A 21 -3.68 -12.79 -11.27
CA GLU A 21 -3.99 -13.08 -12.66
C GLU A 21 -5.38 -13.72 -12.78
N ALA A 22 -6.20 -13.22 -13.70
CA ALA A 22 -7.56 -13.71 -13.91
C ALA A 22 -7.59 -15.16 -14.42
N GLU A 23 -6.50 -15.61 -15.06
CA GLU A 23 -6.31 -16.98 -15.58
C GLU A 23 -5.77 -17.97 -14.52
N GLY A 24 -5.53 -17.50 -13.29
CA GLY A 24 -5.89 -18.30 -12.12
C GLY A 24 -4.83 -19.22 -11.53
N ARG A 25 -3.53 -18.91 -11.61
CA ARG A 25 -2.50 -19.58 -10.79
C ARG A 25 -1.34 -18.73 -10.30
N LEU A 26 -1.26 -17.45 -10.64
CA LEU A 26 -0.15 -16.59 -10.21
C LEU A 26 -0.66 -15.38 -9.43
N LEU A 27 0.02 -15.10 -8.32
CA LEU A 27 -0.23 -13.94 -7.47
C LEU A 27 1.04 -13.08 -7.48
N PHE A 28 0.92 -11.86 -8.00
CA PHE A 28 2.00 -10.88 -8.04
C PHE A 28 1.85 -9.88 -6.88
N LEU A 29 2.92 -9.70 -6.12
CA LEU A 29 2.98 -8.78 -4.98
C LEU A 29 4.05 -7.72 -5.20
N LYS A 30 3.63 -6.46 -5.26
CA LYS A 30 4.52 -5.30 -5.19
C LYS A 30 4.60 -4.84 -3.74
N LEU A 31 5.68 -5.18 -3.04
CA LEU A 31 5.87 -4.91 -1.60
C LEU A 31 6.96 -3.87 -1.31
N GLY A 32 7.35 -3.10 -2.32
CA GLY A 32 8.47 -2.14 -2.23
C GLY A 32 9.85 -2.78 -2.48
N TYR A 33 9.89 -4.02 -2.97
CA TYR A 33 11.07 -4.59 -3.60
C TYR A 33 11.23 -4.03 -5.03
N SER A 34 12.46 -4.06 -5.56
CA SER A 34 12.74 -3.60 -6.92
C SER A 34 12.06 -4.46 -7.99
N HIS A 35 11.85 -5.74 -7.71
CA HIS A 35 11.13 -6.68 -8.56
C HIS A 35 9.83 -7.13 -7.88
N GLU A 36 8.84 -7.54 -8.68
CA GLU A 36 7.58 -8.08 -8.19
C GLU A 36 7.79 -9.52 -7.69
N VAL A 37 7.15 -9.88 -6.58
CA VAL A 37 7.21 -11.25 -6.05
C VAL A 37 6.09 -12.04 -6.70
N GLU A 38 6.45 -13.05 -7.48
CA GLU A 38 5.53 -14.03 -8.06
C GLU A 38 5.33 -15.21 -7.08
N LEU A 39 4.08 -15.54 -6.80
CA LEU A 39 3.71 -16.68 -5.98
C LEU A 39 2.79 -17.62 -6.77
N PRO A 40 3.22 -18.87 -7.04
CA PRO A 40 2.36 -19.86 -7.67
C PRO A 40 1.30 -20.37 -6.69
N VAL A 41 0.04 -20.25 -7.10
CA VAL A 41 -1.13 -20.72 -6.37
C VAL A 41 -1.35 -22.20 -6.71
N PRO A 42 -1.49 -23.08 -5.70
CA PRO A 42 -1.82 -24.48 -5.93
C PRO A 42 -3.25 -24.63 -6.50
N PRO A 43 -3.53 -25.65 -7.33
CA PRO A 43 -4.80 -25.79 -8.04
C PRO A 43 -6.03 -25.95 -7.13
N ALA A 44 -5.82 -26.31 -5.86
CA ALA A 44 -6.87 -26.44 -4.85
C ALA A 44 -7.35 -25.09 -4.28
N VAL A 45 -6.66 -23.98 -4.60
CA VAL A 45 -6.92 -22.64 -4.07
C VAL A 45 -7.14 -21.67 -5.24
N ARG A 46 -8.17 -20.85 -5.14
CA ARG A 46 -8.43 -19.72 -6.04
C ARG A 46 -8.19 -18.42 -5.32
N VAL A 47 -7.51 -17.48 -5.97
CA VAL A 47 -7.23 -16.16 -5.44
C VAL A 47 -8.08 -15.13 -6.18
N PHE A 48 -8.78 -14.30 -5.43
CA PHE A 48 -9.57 -13.19 -5.94
C PHE A 48 -9.03 -11.88 -5.37
N CYS A 49 -8.78 -10.91 -6.23
CA CYS A 49 -8.46 -9.54 -5.83
C CYS A 49 -9.71 -8.67 -5.92
N PHE A 50 -10.25 -8.26 -4.77
CA PHE A 50 -11.38 -7.32 -4.72
C PHE A 50 -10.90 -5.87 -4.87
N LYS A 51 -9.81 -5.54 -4.18
CA LYS A 51 -9.12 -4.26 -4.23
C LYS A 51 -7.63 -4.54 -4.32
N ASN A 52 -6.84 -3.59 -4.82
CA ASN A 52 -5.38 -3.71 -4.84
C ASN A 52 -4.77 -3.96 -3.44
N ASN A 53 -5.53 -3.63 -2.38
CA ASN A 53 -5.15 -3.78 -0.98
C ASN A 53 -5.86 -4.96 -0.28
N VAL A 54 -6.79 -5.66 -0.93
CA VAL A 54 -7.57 -6.75 -0.32
C VAL A 54 -7.59 -7.96 -1.25
N VAL A 55 -6.98 -9.04 -0.77
CA VAL A 55 -6.87 -10.32 -1.47
C VAL A 55 -7.71 -11.35 -0.72
N CYS A 56 -8.46 -12.17 -1.44
CA CYS A 56 -9.25 -13.25 -0.91
C CYS A 56 -8.75 -14.58 -1.46
N CYS A 57 -8.38 -15.50 -0.58
CA CYS A 57 -8.06 -16.87 -0.92
C CYS A 57 -9.28 -17.74 -0.63
N THR A 58 -9.76 -18.46 -1.64
CA THR A 58 -10.92 -19.35 -1.56
C THR A 58 -10.51 -20.77 -1.96
N GLY A 59 -11.13 -21.78 -1.37
CA GLY A 59 -10.82 -23.17 -1.73
C GLY A 59 -11.71 -24.19 -1.06
N LEU A 60 -11.55 -25.44 -1.50
CA LEU A 60 -12.26 -26.61 -0.96
C LEU A 60 -11.52 -27.19 0.26
N ASP A 61 -10.19 -27.10 0.28
CA ASP A 61 -9.36 -27.65 1.35
C ASP A 61 -8.88 -26.58 2.33
N LYS A 62 -9.20 -26.76 3.61
CA LYS A 62 -8.82 -25.82 4.68
C LYS A 62 -7.30 -25.73 4.82
N GLN A 63 -6.58 -26.86 4.85
CA GLN A 63 -5.14 -26.87 5.12
C GLN A 63 -4.37 -26.13 4.02
N ARG A 64 -4.68 -26.41 2.75
CA ARG A 64 -4.05 -25.77 1.59
C ARG A 64 -4.31 -24.27 1.53
N VAL A 65 -5.54 -23.83 1.82
CA VAL A 65 -5.88 -22.40 1.85
C VAL A 65 -5.09 -21.68 2.95
N HIS A 66 -5.00 -22.27 4.15
CA HIS A 66 -4.28 -21.65 5.27
C HIS A 66 -2.76 -21.67 5.05
N GLN A 67 -2.22 -22.75 4.47
CA GLN A 67 -0.81 -22.84 4.11
C GLN A 67 -0.44 -21.77 3.09
N PHE A 68 -1.24 -21.60 2.03
CA PHE A 68 -1.01 -20.56 1.02
C PHE A 68 -1.09 -19.16 1.62
N ALA A 69 -2.11 -18.88 2.44
CA ALA A 69 -2.25 -17.60 3.12
C ALA A 69 -1.08 -17.32 4.08
N ALA A 70 -0.57 -18.35 4.76
CA ALA A 70 0.62 -18.24 5.62
C ALA A 70 1.88 -17.93 4.80
N THR A 71 2.09 -18.58 3.65
CA THR A 71 3.20 -18.27 2.74
C THR A 71 3.17 -16.81 2.30
N VAL A 72 2.01 -16.31 1.89
CA VAL A 72 1.81 -14.90 1.51
C VAL A 72 2.13 -13.96 2.68
N ARG A 73 1.69 -14.30 3.89
CA ARG A 73 2.00 -13.54 5.12
C ARG A 73 3.50 -13.50 5.42
N SER A 74 4.21 -14.62 5.25
CA SER A 74 5.64 -14.73 5.52
C SER A 74 6.50 -13.83 4.63
N CYS A 75 6.03 -13.48 3.42
CA CYS A 75 6.74 -12.57 2.52
C CYS A 75 6.92 -11.16 3.13
N LYS A 76 5.93 -10.67 3.88
CA LYS A 76 6.03 -9.39 4.59
C LYS A 76 5.20 -9.41 5.87
N PRO A 77 5.78 -9.90 6.98
CA PRO A 77 5.08 -9.91 8.26
C PRO A 77 4.76 -8.48 8.70
N PRO A 78 3.65 -8.29 9.43
CA PRO A 78 3.24 -6.98 9.90
C PRO A 78 4.22 -6.45 10.95
N GLU A 79 4.73 -5.24 10.74
CA GLU A 79 5.58 -4.57 11.74
C GLU A 79 4.73 -4.07 12.92
N VAL A 80 5.14 -4.42 14.16
CA VAL A 80 4.43 -4.10 15.42
C VAL A 80 4.28 -2.58 15.66
N TYR A 81 5.20 -1.77 15.14
CA TYR A 81 5.20 -0.32 15.33
C TYR A 81 4.36 0.43 14.27
N LYS A 82 4.60 0.14 12.98
CA LYS A 82 3.99 0.89 11.86
C LYS A 82 2.74 0.20 11.29
N GLY A 83 2.46 -1.04 11.69
CA GLY A 83 1.34 -1.83 11.19
C GLY A 83 1.36 -2.04 9.67
N LYS A 84 2.51 -1.84 9.02
CA LYS A 84 2.71 -2.01 7.58
C LYS A 84 3.01 -3.48 7.30
N GLY A 85 2.45 -4.02 6.22
CA GLY A 85 2.63 -5.41 5.81
C GLY A 85 1.33 -6.09 5.41
N ILE A 86 1.36 -7.43 5.40
CA ILE A 86 0.22 -8.29 5.07
C ILE A 86 -0.41 -8.81 6.36
N LEU A 87 -1.70 -8.57 6.50
CA LEU A 87 -2.48 -8.84 7.70
C LEU A 87 -3.69 -9.71 7.34
N TYR A 88 -4.18 -10.50 8.28
CA TYR A 88 -5.56 -10.96 8.18
C TYR A 88 -6.52 -9.81 8.52
N ILE A 89 -7.71 -9.81 7.93
CA ILE A 89 -8.72 -8.76 8.21
C ILE A 89 -9.10 -8.75 9.70
N ASP A 90 -9.13 -9.93 10.31
CA ASP A 90 -9.50 -10.19 11.71
C ASP A 90 -8.33 -10.05 12.72
N GLU A 91 -7.10 -9.72 12.29
CA GLU A 91 -5.95 -9.65 13.19
C GLU A 91 -5.74 -8.24 13.79
N VAL A 92 -5.78 -8.14 15.12
CA VAL A 92 -5.52 -6.90 15.87
C VAL A 92 -4.05 -6.83 16.26
N ILE A 93 -3.31 -5.86 15.67
CA ILE A 93 -1.92 -5.59 16.04
C ILE A 93 -1.90 -4.86 17.39
N LYS A 94 -1.28 -5.47 18.42
CA LYS A 94 -0.98 -4.79 19.69
C LYS A 94 0.14 -3.79 19.48
N LYS A 95 -0.20 -2.53 19.21
CA LYS A 95 0.77 -1.45 19.03
C LYS A 95 1.34 -1.07 20.40
N LYS A 96 2.67 -1.14 20.57
CA LYS A 96 3.34 -0.40 21.65
C LYS A 96 3.44 1.06 21.22
N GLN A 97 2.81 1.95 21.97
CA GLN A 97 2.78 3.39 21.71
C GLN A 97 4.16 3.99 22.03
N GLY A 98 5.09 3.88 21.07
CA GLY A 98 6.38 4.55 21.11
C GLY A 98 6.29 5.90 20.42
N TYR A 99 6.47 6.96 21.21
CA TYR A 99 6.62 8.38 20.89
C TYR A 99 6.37 8.84 19.44
N VAL A 100 5.36 9.70 19.29
CA VAL A 100 5.04 10.43 18.06
C VAL A 100 6.14 11.45 17.78
N SER A 101 6.96 11.23 16.76
CA SER A 101 7.67 12.30 16.05
C SER A 101 6.95 12.58 14.73
N ASP A 102 5.73 13.11 14.85
CA ASP A 102 5.04 13.73 13.72
C ASP A 102 5.73 15.07 13.43
N PHE A 103 6.70 15.02 12.52
CA PHE A 103 7.18 16.21 11.80
C PHE A 103 6.44 16.28 10.47
N SER A 104 5.10 16.29 10.50
CA SER A 104 4.29 16.74 9.36
C SER A 104 3.70 18.11 9.70
N GLY A 105 4.60 19.09 9.86
CA GLY A 105 4.19 20.48 9.84
C GLY A 105 3.52 20.78 8.50
N PRO A 106 2.34 21.44 8.48
CA PRO A 106 1.87 22.07 7.25
C PRO A 106 2.95 23.07 6.82
N LEU A 107 3.32 23.09 5.53
CA LEU A 107 4.07 24.20 4.97
C LEU A 107 3.26 25.46 5.25
N PHE A 108 3.69 26.17 6.28
CA PHE A 108 3.11 27.40 6.76
C PHE A 108 3.13 28.38 5.60
N GLY A 109 1.95 28.66 5.07
CA GLY A 109 1.74 29.80 4.21
C GLY A 109 2.04 31.07 5.02
N TYR A 110 3.22 31.63 4.82
CA TYR A 110 3.42 33.07 4.95
C TYR A 110 2.80 33.68 3.67
N GLY A 111 1.72 34.46 3.73
CA GLY A 111 1.60 35.62 4.59
C GLY A 111 2.18 36.80 3.83
N ARG A 112 1.29 37.51 3.13
CA ARG A 112 1.53 38.79 2.44
C ARG A 112 2.49 39.70 3.20
N ARG A 113 3.51 40.21 2.51
CA ARG A 113 4.06 41.57 2.66
C ARG A 113 4.52 41.96 1.25
N ALA A 114 3.72 42.69 0.47
CA ALA A 114 3.69 44.15 0.52
C ALA A 114 5.13 44.74 0.55
N TRP A 115 5.80 44.62 -0.58
CA TRP A 115 6.81 45.58 -1.04
C TRP A 115 6.11 46.23 -2.24
N ASP A 116 5.32 47.29 -2.05
CA ASP A 116 5.82 48.67 -2.07
C ASP A 116 7.15 48.80 -2.82
N LEU A 117 7.05 48.66 -4.14
CA LEU A 117 8.05 49.09 -5.12
C LEU A 117 7.36 50.07 -6.07
N SER A 118 6.87 51.16 -5.49
CA SER A 118 6.66 52.42 -6.19
C SER A 118 7.82 53.34 -5.85
N ILE A 119 8.96 53.20 -6.52
CA ILE A 119 9.88 54.32 -6.88
C ILE A 119 11.09 53.80 -7.64
N PHE A 120 11.04 53.97 -8.96
CA PHE A 120 12.10 54.44 -9.88
C PHE A 120 11.50 54.24 -11.28
N VAL A 121 10.67 55.16 -11.78
CA VAL A 121 11.09 56.44 -12.39
C VAL A 121 12.22 56.23 -13.39
N LEU A 122 11.82 56.28 -14.66
CA LEU A 122 12.57 56.61 -15.87
C LEU A 122 13.95 55.99 -16.04
N ASP A 123 14.07 55.11 -17.04
CA ASP A 123 15.13 55.33 -18.02
C ASP A 123 14.66 55.02 -19.44
N THR A 124 14.82 56.04 -20.26
CA THR A 124 14.55 56.20 -21.68
C THR A 124 15.33 55.21 -22.53
N CYS A 125 14.65 54.41 -23.35
CA CYS A 125 15.25 53.75 -24.52
C CYS A 125 14.09 53.41 -25.48
N SER A 126 13.60 54.34 -26.30
CA SER A 126 14.21 54.87 -27.52
C SER A 126 14.78 53.78 -28.42
N THR A 127 14.23 53.72 -29.63
CA THR A 127 14.80 53.11 -30.85
C THR A 127 14.83 51.58 -30.90
N GLU A 128 13.84 50.96 -31.55
CA GLU A 128 14.01 50.33 -32.87
C GLU A 128 12.68 49.68 -33.35
N CYS A 129 12.25 50.14 -34.54
CA CYS A 129 11.24 49.58 -35.46
C CYS A 129 9.74 49.72 -35.14
#